data_AF-A0A8T5BHA2-F1
#
_entry.id   AF-A0A8T5BHA2-F1
#
_cell.length_a   1.000
_cell.length_b   1.000
_cell.length_c   1.000
_cell.angle_alpha   90.00
_cell.angle_beta   90.00
_cell.angle_gamma   90.00
#
_symmetry.space_group_name_H-M   'P 1'
#
loop_
_entity.id
_entity.type
_entity.pdbx_description
1 polymer ?
#
loop_
_entity_poly.entity_id
_entity_poly.type
_entity_poly.pdbx_seq_one_letter_code
_entity_poly.pdbx_strand_id
1 'polypeptide(L)'
;GSAEANQDLNVSSPNLWSVENPYLYTLRSEIIHDGRVVDKTDTKIGIRSISFDPRNGFRLNGVPIKLRGGCVHHDCGLLGAAAYDRAEERKVELLKANGYNSVRCAHNPPSPAFLDACDRLGMLVIDEIFDCWREAKNPNDYSVYFEEWWQRDLASMILRDRNHPCIIMWSIGNEIPELTGFSEGYAYARKLADFIRSLDNTRAITSALTEYFLYPLIAADLNLERKIPDELWMEHSSKFAEPLDVVGYNYMIHRYDSDGKNFPDRIICCTESFPSMVYDYWEAVERLPYVIGDFVWTAIDYLGEAGIGRVKYEGEEFSFLGPYPWHQAFCGDIDICGFKRPQSYYRDCVWGISKAPYIAVHKPETYGKKPRALLWSWPEVVSSWTWPGCEGKPMVVDVYSTSSEVELFLNGRSLGRKPAGKANRYIASFEVTYEPGELAAVGYENGVETSRTVLRTAGRPANIRLKPDRSVLKAEFGDLSYVTVEIVDAEGNICHNATNNVYFTAYGAGSIVAVGSGNPVSEEMYVGNQRKVHEGRAMVVVRSDGEPGEIVLTATADGIPTASVTIQVTK
;
A
#
# COMPACT_ATOMS: atom_id res chain seq x y z
N GLY A 1 -43.32 -9.69 -10.89
CA GLY A 1 -43.25 -8.44 -10.10
C GLY A 1 -42.11 -8.57 -9.12
N SER A 2 -41.46 -7.48 -8.73
CA SER A 2 -40.58 -7.44 -7.57
C SER A 2 -41.41 -7.30 -6.30
N ALA A 3 -40.99 -7.96 -5.22
CA ALA A 3 -41.52 -7.77 -3.87
C ALA A 3 -40.34 -7.53 -2.94
N GLU A 4 -40.47 -6.57 -2.02
CA GLU A 4 -39.46 -6.25 -1.01
C GLU A 4 -39.99 -6.69 0.36
N ALA A 5 -39.12 -7.31 1.16
CA ALA A 5 -39.43 -7.74 2.52
C ALA A 5 -38.39 -7.16 3.47
N ASN A 6 -38.86 -6.39 4.46
CA ASN A 6 -38.03 -5.81 5.51
C ASN A 6 -38.23 -6.57 6.82
N GLN A 7 -37.14 -6.91 7.49
CA GLN A 7 -37.14 -7.68 8.75
C GLN A 7 -36.18 -7.04 9.74
N ASP A 8 -36.65 -6.88 10.98
CA ASP A 8 -35.83 -6.39 12.10
C ASP A 8 -35.48 -7.56 13.02
N LEU A 9 -34.18 -7.75 13.28
CA LEU A 9 -33.66 -8.76 14.19
C LEU A 9 -32.84 -8.09 15.31
N ASN A 10 -33.14 -8.45 16.56
CA ASN A 10 -32.39 -7.97 17.72
C ASN A 10 -31.29 -8.97 18.11
N VAL A 11 -30.02 -8.55 18.01
CA VAL A 11 -28.87 -9.32 18.51
C VAL A 11 -28.48 -8.78 19.88
N SER A 12 -28.76 -9.54 20.94
CA SER A 12 -28.38 -9.16 22.31
C SER A 12 -26.88 -9.34 22.51
N SER A 13 -26.21 -8.33 23.08
CA SER A 13 -24.76 -8.35 23.36
C SER A 13 -23.91 -8.74 22.14
N PRO A 14 -23.99 -7.99 21.02
CA PRO A 14 -23.31 -8.36 19.79
C PRO A 14 -21.78 -8.25 19.96
N ASN A 15 -21.05 -9.26 19.46
CA ASN A 15 -19.65 -9.09 19.11
C ASN A 15 -19.53 -8.04 18.00
N LEU A 16 -19.00 -6.87 18.33
CA LEU A 16 -18.84 -5.79 17.36
C LEU A 16 -17.63 -6.07 16.46
N TRP A 17 -17.81 -5.84 15.16
CA TRP A 17 -16.72 -5.82 14.21
C TRP A 17 -15.85 -4.59 14.47
N SER A 18 -14.53 -4.79 14.52
CA SER A 18 -13.54 -3.73 14.59
C SER A 18 -12.27 -4.15 13.85
N VAL A 19 -11.31 -3.22 13.70
CA VAL A 19 -9.99 -3.52 13.12
C VAL A 19 -9.26 -4.64 13.89
N GLU A 20 -9.36 -4.65 15.22
CA GLU A 20 -8.67 -5.61 16.08
C GLU A 20 -9.49 -6.88 16.37
N ASN A 21 -10.82 -6.78 16.25
CA ASN A 21 -11.75 -7.90 16.42
C ASN A 21 -12.72 -7.95 15.24
N PRO A 22 -12.30 -8.44 14.07
CA PRO A 22 -13.10 -8.49 12.85
C PRO A 22 -14.16 -9.61 12.89
N TYR A 23 -15.04 -9.58 13.89
CA TYR A 23 -16.06 -10.62 14.07
C TYR A 23 -17.13 -10.53 12.98
N LEU A 24 -17.37 -11.65 12.29
CA LEU A 24 -18.37 -11.77 11.23
C LEU A 24 -19.50 -12.72 11.64
N TYR A 25 -20.73 -12.26 11.47
CA TYR A 25 -21.93 -13.11 11.51
C TYR A 25 -22.25 -13.64 10.11
N THR A 26 -23.16 -14.61 10.06
CA THR A 26 -23.78 -15.06 8.81
C THR A 26 -25.28 -14.84 8.93
N LEU A 27 -25.82 -13.96 8.09
CA LEU A 27 -27.26 -13.83 7.88
C LEU A 27 -27.69 -14.84 6.82
N ARG A 28 -28.56 -15.77 7.18
CA ARG A 28 -29.11 -16.75 6.24
C ARG A 28 -30.53 -16.36 5.89
N SER A 29 -30.76 -16.05 4.62
CA SER A 29 -32.07 -15.73 4.06
C SER A 29 -32.59 -16.95 3.32
N GLU A 30 -33.80 -17.40 3.67
CA GLU A 30 -34.46 -18.57 3.05
C GLU A 30 -35.83 -18.17 2.52
N ILE A 31 -36.13 -18.55 1.29
CA ILE A 31 -37.48 -18.45 0.72
C ILE A 31 -38.17 -19.78 0.95
N ILE A 32 -39.30 -19.75 1.67
CA ILE A 32 -40.05 -20.95 2.03
C ILE A 32 -41.39 -20.95 1.28
N HIS A 33 -41.64 -22.02 0.52
CA HIS A 33 -42.91 -22.26 -0.17
C HIS A 33 -43.41 -23.67 0.17
N ASP A 34 -44.67 -23.80 0.61
CA ASP A 34 -45.28 -25.05 1.06
C ASP A 34 -44.44 -25.83 2.09
N GLY A 35 -43.83 -25.10 3.03
CA GLY A 35 -43.01 -25.68 4.10
C GLY A 35 -41.62 -26.18 3.66
N ARG A 36 -41.19 -25.88 2.42
CA ARG A 36 -39.87 -26.24 1.89
C ARG A 36 -39.07 -24.99 1.54
N VAL A 37 -37.76 -25.02 1.83
CA VAL A 37 -36.81 -24.00 1.36
C VAL A 37 -36.64 -24.18 -0.16
N VAL A 38 -37.06 -23.18 -0.93
CA VAL A 38 -36.96 -23.17 -2.40
C VAL A 38 -35.80 -22.32 -2.89
N ASP A 39 -35.29 -21.41 -2.05
CA ASP A 39 -34.09 -20.62 -2.32
C ASP A 39 -33.41 -20.25 -1.00
N LYS A 40 -32.08 -20.09 -1.03
CA LYS A 40 -31.27 -19.77 0.14
C LYS A 40 -30.01 -19.00 -0.24
N THR A 41 -29.72 -17.95 0.53
CA THR A 41 -28.47 -17.19 0.46
C THR A 41 -27.89 -16.95 1.84
N ASP A 42 -26.58 -17.14 1.98
CA ASP A 42 -25.82 -16.77 3.18
C ASP A 42 -25.03 -15.46 2.90
N THR A 43 -25.22 -14.44 3.73
CA THR A 43 -24.53 -13.15 3.64
C THR A 43 -23.66 -12.95 4.87
N LYS A 44 -22.36 -12.69 4.67
CA LYS A 44 -21.46 -12.32 5.77
C LYS A 44 -21.69 -10.86 6.13
N ILE A 45 -21.80 -10.57 7.43
CA ILE A 45 -22.02 -9.21 7.95
C ILE A 45 -21.17 -8.98 9.20
N GLY A 46 -20.78 -7.73 9.45
CA GLY A 46 -20.19 -7.31 10.72
C GLY A 46 -21.05 -6.23 11.37
N ILE A 47 -21.36 -6.38 12.66
CA ILE A 47 -22.14 -5.39 13.41
C ILE A 47 -21.18 -4.33 13.93
N ARG A 48 -21.30 -3.10 13.46
CA ARG A 48 -20.51 -1.96 13.96
C ARG A 48 -21.23 -0.64 13.79
N SER A 49 -20.79 0.40 14.49
CA SER A 49 -21.19 1.77 14.22
C SER A 49 -20.02 2.60 13.71
N ILE A 50 -20.29 3.54 12.80
CA ILE A 50 -19.34 4.55 12.36
C ILE A 50 -19.94 5.93 12.51
N SER A 51 -19.09 6.92 12.75
CA SER A 51 -19.48 8.33 12.76
C SER A 51 -18.28 9.20 12.44
N PHE A 52 -18.56 10.36 11.85
CA PHE A 52 -17.56 11.36 11.50
C PHE A 52 -18.04 12.70 12.05
N ASP A 53 -17.16 13.44 12.75
CA ASP A 53 -17.40 14.84 13.08
C ASP A 53 -16.08 15.62 13.17
N PRO A 54 -16.06 16.94 12.93
CA PRO A 54 -14.83 17.73 12.91
C PRO A 54 -14.12 17.81 14.27
N ARG A 55 -14.81 17.53 15.39
CA ARG A 55 -14.23 17.63 16.74
C ARG A 55 -13.55 16.35 17.18
N ASN A 56 -14.08 15.19 16.79
CA ASN A 56 -13.61 13.88 17.23
C ASN A 56 -13.07 13.02 16.07
N GLY A 57 -13.14 13.52 14.85
CA GLY A 57 -12.73 12.82 13.64
C GLY A 57 -13.59 11.60 13.35
N PHE A 58 -12.96 10.54 12.86
CA PHE A 58 -13.61 9.25 12.61
C PHE A 58 -13.66 8.41 13.88
N ARG A 59 -14.83 7.84 14.18
CA ARG A 59 -15.01 6.86 15.26
C ARG A 59 -15.58 5.55 14.72
N LEU A 60 -15.03 4.46 15.23
CA LEU A 60 -15.52 3.10 15.04
C LEU A 60 -16.02 2.58 16.40
N ASN A 61 -17.29 2.17 16.48
CA ASN A 61 -17.92 1.74 17.74
C ASN A 61 -17.80 2.77 18.87
N GLY A 62 -17.87 4.06 18.53
CA GLY A 62 -17.72 5.17 19.47
C GLY A 62 -16.28 5.50 19.88
N VAL A 63 -15.29 4.74 19.41
CA VAL A 63 -13.86 4.95 19.72
C VAL A 63 -13.19 5.72 18.57
N PRO A 64 -12.54 6.88 18.84
CA PRO A 64 -11.77 7.59 17.83
C PRO A 64 -10.59 6.74 17.31
N ILE A 65 -10.42 6.71 15.99
CA ILE A 65 -9.31 6.04 15.34
C ILE A 65 -8.83 6.89 14.16
N LYS A 66 -7.50 7.06 14.04
CA LYS A 66 -6.89 7.69 12.86
C LYS A 66 -6.68 6.65 11.77
N LEU A 67 -6.99 7.01 10.54
CA LEU A 67 -6.82 6.14 9.38
C LEU A 67 -5.33 6.13 8.99
N ARG A 68 -4.63 5.05 9.37
CA ARG A 68 -3.30 4.66 8.87
C ARG A 68 -3.53 3.96 7.53
N GLY A 69 -3.72 4.78 6.52
CA GLY A 69 -4.20 4.40 5.20
C GLY A 69 -3.07 4.24 4.20
N GLY A 70 -3.38 3.55 3.12
CA GLY A 70 -2.56 3.53 1.91
C GLY A 70 -3.40 3.23 0.68
N CYS A 71 -3.02 3.80 -0.44
CA CYS A 71 -3.64 3.52 -1.73
C CYS A 71 -3.14 2.17 -2.26
N VAL A 72 -4.06 1.40 -2.84
CA VAL A 72 -3.77 0.12 -3.49
C VAL A 72 -4.40 0.09 -4.87
N HIS A 73 -3.65 -0.36 -5.86
CA HIS A 73 -4.18 -0.73 -7.17
C HIS A 73 -4.69 -2.17 -7.18
N HIS A 74 -5.45 -2.51 -8.22
CA HIS A 74 -6.09 -3.82 -8.34
C HIS A 74 -5.13 -4.95 -8.72
N ASP A 75 -3.98 -4.65 -9.34
CA ASP A 75 -3.06 -5.71 -9.73
C ASP A 75 -2.54 -6.47 -8.49
N CYS A 76 -2.22 -7.74 -8.71
CA CYS A 76 -1.66 -8.67 -7.73
C CYS A 76 -0.16 -8.88 -8.01
N GLY A 77 0.52 -7.78 -8.38
CA GLY A 77 1.93 -7.74 -8.71
C GLY A 77 2.30 -8.66 -9.87
N LEU A 78 3.06 -9.70 -9.55
CA LEU A 78 3.56 -10.69 -10.52
C LEU A 78 2.44 -11.54 -11.17
N LEU A 79 1.20 -11.46 -10.68
CA LEU A 79 0.03 -12.10 -11.32
C LEU A 79 -0.74 -11.15 -12.26
N GLY A 80 -0.33 -9.89 -12.39
CA GLY A 80 -1.12 -8.87 -13.09
C GLY A 80 -2.50 -8.70 -12.45
N ALA A 81 -3.55 -8.50 -13.25
CA ALA A 81 -4.91 -8.29 -12.77
C ALA A 81 -5.66 -9.57 -12.32
N ALA A 82 -5.01 -10.74 -12.30
CA ALA A 82 -5.66 -11.99 -11.90
C ALA A 82 -5.90 -12.01 -10.38
N ALA A 83 -7.12 -11.64 -9.96
CA ALA A 83 -7.57 -11.55 -8.57
C ALA A 83 -7.89 -12.92 -7.97
N TYR A 84 -6.88 -13.77 -7.78
CA TYR A 84 -7.03 -14.99 -6.97
C TYR A 84 -7.31 -14.60 -5.52
N ASP A 85 -8.24 -15.31 -4.86
CA ASP A 85 -8.62 -15.04 -3.47
C ASP A 85 -7.41 -14.95 -2.53
N ARG A 86 -6.46 -15.88 -2.68
CA ARG A 86 -5.25 -15.90 -1.88
C ARG A 86 -4.30 -14.73 -2.19
N ALA A 87 -4.26 -14.24 -3.42
CA ALA A 87 -3.42 -13.09 -3.79
C ALA A 87 -3.94 -11.80 -3.12
N GLU A 88 -5.26 -11.60 -3.16
CA GLU A 88 -5.92 -10.46 -2.52
C GLU A 88 -5.84 -10.55 -0.99
N GLU A 89 -6.04 -11.73 -0.42
CA GLU A 89 -5.86 -11.97 1.02
C GLU A 89 -4.43 -11.66 1.47
N ARG A 90 -3.42 -12.18 0.74
CA ARG A 90 -2.01 -11.88 1.03
C ARG A 90 -1.72 -10.39 0.97
N LYS A 91 -2.30 -9.66 0.02
CA LYS A 91 -2.17 -8.20 -0.08
C LYS A 91 -2.65 -7.54 1.21
N VAL A 92 -3.84 -7.89 1.71
CA VAL A 92 -4.38 -7.36 2.96
C VAL A 92 -3.54 -7.78 4.18
N GLU A 93 -3.09 -9.04 4.24
CA GLU A 93 -2.19 -9.53 5.31
C GLU A 93 -0.89 -8.75 5.38
N LEU A 94 -0.24 -8.49 4.23
CA LEU A 94 0.98 -7.70 4.16
C LEU A 94 0.76 -6.28 4.67
N LEU A 95 -0.35 -5.64 4.29
CA LEU A 95 -0.68 -4.30 4.77
C LEU A 95 -0.94 -4.32 6.28
N LYS A 96 -1.71 -5.27 6.79
CA LYS A 96 -1.93 -5.42 8.25
C LYS A 96 -0.66 -5.64 9.03
N ALA A 97 0.20 -6.53 8.56
CA ALA A 97 1.49 -6.82 9.18
C ALA A 97 2.41 -5.58 9.25
N ASN A 98 2.19 -4.61 8.36
CA ASN A 98 2.93 -3.35 8.30
C ASN A 98 2.16 -2.15 8.90
N GLY A 99 1.16 -2.40 9.74
CA GLY A 99 0.53 -1.39 10.58
C GLY A 99 -0.62 -0.61 9.93
N TYR A 100 -0.95 -0.88 8.67
CA TYR A 100 -2.09 -0.27 8.01
C TYR A 100 -3.39 -0.70 8.69
N ASN A 101 -4.26 0.26 8.99
CA ASN A 101 -5.62 -0.02 9.46
C ASN A 101 -6.71 0.25 8.41
N SER A 102 -6.34 0.91 7.32
CA SER A 102 -7.25 1.30 6.26
C SER A 102 -6.57 1.24 4.88
N VAL A 103 -7.38 1.11 3.83
CA VAL A 103 -6.96 1.13 2.42
C VAL A 103 -7.94 1.93 1.56
N ARG A 104 -7.42 2.55 0.50
CA ARG A 104 -8.23 3.18 -0.55
C ARG A 104 -8.02 2.42 -1.85
N CYS A 105 -9.12 1.98 -2.46
CA CYS A 105 -9.11 1.23 -3.72
C CYS A 105 -8.92 2.18 -4.90
N ALA A 106 -7.67 2.53 -5.20
CA ALA A 106 -7.33 3.52 -6.21
C ALA A 106 -7.31 2.88 -7.62
N HIS A 107 -8.14 3.27 -8.59
CA HIS A 107 -9.28 4.21 -8.53
C HIS A 107 -10.52 3.54 -9.13
N ASN A 108 -10.83 2.34 -8.62
CA ASN A 108 -11.85 1.48 -9.19
C ASN A 108 -12.39 0.49 -8.14
N PRO A 109 -13.59 -0.06 -8.35
CA PRO A 109 -14.15 -1.08 -7.47
C PRO A 109 -13.17 -2.26 -7.38
N PRO A 110 -12.82 -2.72 -6.17
CA PRO A 110 -11.92 -3.85 -5.98
C PRO A 110 -12.62 -5.17 -6.33
N SER A 111 -11.87 -6.27 -6.28
CA SER A 111 -12.45 -7.61 -6.36
C SER A 111 -13.27 -7.92 -5.08
N PRO A 112 -14.34 -8.75 -5.18
CA PRO A 112 -15.05 -9.22 -3.98
C PRO A 112 -14.12 -9.93 -2.99
N ALA A 113 -13.14 -10.68 -3.49
CA ALA A 113 -12.16 -11.37 -2.66
C ALA A 113 -11.29 -10.42 -1.81
N PHE A 114 -10.96 -9.24 -2.33
CA PHE A 114 -10.25 -8.21 -1.56
C PHE A 114 -11.11 -7.64 -0.43
N LEU A 115 -12.40 -7.38 -0.68
CA LEU A 115 -13.34 -6.91 0.35
C LEU A 115 -13.60 -7.98 1.41
N ASP A 116 -13.78 -9.24 0.98
CA ASP A 116 -13.90 -10.40 1.87
C ASP A 116 -12.66 -10.58 2.75
N ALA A 117 -11.45 -10.36 2.21
CA ALA A 117 -10.22 -10.37 3.00
C ALA A 117 -10.16 -9.19 3.99
N CYS A 118 -10.55 -7.98 3.54
CA CYS A 118 -10.63 -6.81 4.42
C CYS A 118 -11.59 -7.02 5.59
N ASP A 119 -12.75 -7.65 5.34
CA ASP A 119 -13.72 -8.00 6.38
C ASP A 119 -13.14 -8.97 7.40
N ARG A 120 -12.49 -10.04 6.96
CA ARG A 120 -11.91 -11.08 7.84
C ARG A 120 -10.69 -10.60 8.62
N LEU A 121 -9.90 -9.71 8.03
CA LEU A 121 -8.62 -9.24 8.58
C LEU A 121 -8.71 -7.86 9.26
N GLY A 122 -9.90 -7.27 9.32
CA GLY A 122 -10.13 -6.01 10.02
C GLY A 122 -9.52 -4.80 9.32
N MET A 123 -9.63 -4.70 8.00
CA MET A 123 -9.18 -3.54 7.22
C MET A 123 -10.34 -2.61 6.92
N LEU A 124 -10.21 -1.31 7.18
CA LEU A 124 -11.21 -0.31 6.78
C LEU A 124 -10.99 0.07 5.30
N VAL A 125 -12.06 0.27 4.54
CA VAL A 125 -11.98 0.48 3.09
C VAL A 125 -12.67 1.78 2.68
N ILE A 126 -11.98 2.57 1.86
CA ILE A 126 -12.58 3.54 0.94
C ILE A 126 -12.71 2.85 -0.40
N ASP A 127 -13.95 2.61 -0.82
CA ASP A 127 -14.26 1.98 -2.11
C ASP A 127 -14.60 3.08 -3.13
N GLU A 128 -13.91 3.09 -4.26
CA GLU A 128 -13.89 4.20 -5.21
C GLU A 128 -14.31 3.74 -6.60
N ILE A 129 -15.22 4.47 -7.24
CA ILE A 129 -15.82 4.01 -8.50
C ILE A 129 -15.11 4.52 -9.76
N PHE A 130 -14.63 5.76 -9.77
CA PHE A 130 -14.22 6.45 -11.01
C PHE A 130 -12.88 7.18 -10.86
N ASP A 131 -12.00 7.01 -11.85
CA ASP A 131 -10.82 7.88 -12.03
C ASP A 131 -11.12 9.09 -12.91
N CYS A 132 -12.09 8.99 -13.83
CA CYS A 132 -12.54 10.09 -14.66
C CYS A 132 -14.06 10.09 -14.77
N TRP A 133 -14.65 11.25 -15.04
CA TRP A 133 -16.07 11.39 -15.34
C TRP A 133 -16.26 11.60 -16.83
N ARG A 134 -16.62 12.82 -17.25
CA ARG A 134 -16.86 13.14 -18.66
C ARG A 134 -15.59 13.61 -19.34
N GLU A 135 -14.69 14.23 -18.58
CA GLU A 135 -13.41 14.70 -19.07
C GLU A 135 -12.37 13.59 -18.97
N ALA A 136 -11.74 13.31 -20.11
CA ALA A 136 -10.70 12.30 -20.23
C ALA A 136 -9.42 12.74 -19.50
N LYS A 137 -8.81 11.82 -18.75
CA LYS A 137 -7.42 11.90 -18.31
C LYS A 137 -6.48 11.24 -19.33
N ASN A 138 -6.95 10.17 -19.97
CA ASN A 138 -6.23 9.44 -21.01
C ASN A 138 -7.10 9.21 -22.25
N PRO A 139 -6.50 9.11 -23.45
CA PRO A 139 -7.26 8.75 -24.65
C PRO A 139 -7.95 7.40 -24.48
N ASN A 140 -9.27 7.37 -24.67
CA ASN A 140 -10.13 6.17 -24.54
C ASN A 140 -10.22 5.59 -23.12
N ASP A 141 -10.02 6.40 -22.08
CA ASP A 141 -10.45 6.00 -20.74
C ASP A 141 -11.98 5.95 -20.63
N TYR A 142 -12.50 5.72 -19.41
CA TYR A 142 -13.93 5.51 -19.19
C TYR A 142 -14.81 6.74 -19.54
N SER A 143 -14.21 7.92 -19.77
CA SER A 143 -14.94 9.13 -20.14
C SER A 143 -15.81 8.98 -21.39
N VAL A 144 -15.40 8.13 -22.33
CA VAL A 144 -16.17 7.86 -23.55
C VAL A 144 -17.48 7.08 -23.31
N TYR A 145 -17.63 6.47 -22.13
CA TYR A 145 -18.79 5.67 -21.73
C TYR A 145 -19.56 6.29 -20.55
N PHE A 146 -18.95 7.23 -19.82
CA PHE A 146 -19.47 7.73 -18.54
C PHE A 146 -20.94 8.16 -18.60
N GLU A 147 -21.29 9.03 -19.55
CA GLU A 147 -22.66 9.56 -19.71
C GLU A 147 -23.75 8.47 -19.80
N GLU A 148 -23.46 7.36 -20.46
CA GLU A 148 -24.42 6.25 -20.64
C GLU A 148 -24.38 5.25 -19.48
N TRP A 149 -23.20 5.02 -18.88
CA TRP A 149 -22.97 3.85 -18.01
C TRP A 149 -22.78 4.17 -16.52
N TRP A 150 -22.49 5.43 -16.13
CA TRP A 150 -22.12 5.78 -14.76
C TRP A 150 -23.13 5.26 -13.72
N GLN A 151 -24.43 5.38 -13.99
CA GLN A 151 -25.48 5.02 -13.04
C GLN A 151 -25.56 3.51 -12.84
N ARG A 152 -25.36 2.74 -13.90
CA ARG A 152 -25.38 1.28 -13.85
C ARG A 152 -24.16 0.74 -13.12
N ASP A 153 -22.98 1.27 -13.40
CA ASP A 153 -21.74 0.79 -12.81
C ASP A 153 -21.61 1.21 -11.35
N LEU A 154 -22.07 2.41 -11.01
CA LEU A 154 -22.20 2.84 -9.62
C LEU A 154 -23.21 1.98 -8.84
N ALA A 155 -24.36 1.66 -9.43
CA ALA A 155 -25.31 0.74 -8.80
C ALA A 155 -24.72 -0.66 -8.60
N SER A 156 -23.93 -1.15 -9.57
CA SER A 156 -23.25 -2.43 -9.49
C SER A 156 -22.30 -2.49 -8.29
N MET A 157 -21.44 -1.47 -8.11
CA MET A 157 -20.54 -1.39 -6.96
C MET A 157 -21.33 -1.37 -5.64
N ILE A 158 -22.26 -0.42 -5.48
CA ILE A 158 -22.97 -0.26 -4.20
C ILE A 158 -23.79 -1.51 -3.85
N LEU A 159 -24.53 -2.08 -4.80
CA LEU A 159 -25.36 -3.27 -4.53
C LEU A 159 -24.54 -4.51 -4.24
N ARG A 160 -23.38 -4.68 -4.89
CA ARG A 160 -22.44 -5.77 -4.63
C ARG A 160 -21.81 -5.63 -3.25
N ASP A 161 -21.41 -4.42 -2.87
CA ASP A 161 -20.42 -4.22 -1.82
C ASP A 161 -21.00 -3.73 -0.48
N ARG A 162 -22.23 -3.18 -0.45
CA ARG A 162 -22.82 -2.55 0.75
C ARG A 162 -22.99 -3.43 2.00
N ASN A 163 -22.83 -4.74 1.88
CA ASN A 163 -22.89 -5.66 3.03
C ASN A 163 -21.54 -5.81 3.75
N HIS A 164 -20.43 -5.41 3.13
CA HIS A 164 -19.10 -5.52 3.74
C HIS A 164 -18.93 -4.54 4.91
N PRO A 165 -18.68 -5.01 6.15
CA PRO A 165 -18.38 -4.14 7.28
C PRO A 165 -17.07 -3.34 7.11
N CYS A 166 -16.13 -3.79 6.28
CA CYS A 166 -14.89 -3.05 6.04
C CYS A 166 -15.10 -1.66 5.44
N ILE A 167 -16.10 -1.48 4.57
CA ILE A 167 -16.30 -0.24 3.81
C ILE A 167 -16.85 0.85 4.71
N ILE A 168 -16.10 1.95 4.86
CA ILE A 168 -16.49 3.11 5.67
C ILE A 168 -16.90 4.33 4.85
N MET A 169 -16.45 4.41 3.59
CA MET A 169 -16.70 5.53 2.69
C MET A 169 -16.86 5.05 1.24
N TRP A 170 -17.76 5.70 0.50
CA TRP A 170 -17.89 5.58 -0.95
C TRP A 170 -17.27 6.80 -1.63
N SER A 171 -16.26 6.60 -2.47
CA SER A 171 -15.61 7.68 -3.22
C SER A 171 -16.20 7.81 -4.63
N ILE A 172 -16.71 8.99 -4.97
CA ILE A 172 -17.36 9.25 -6.28
C ILE A 172 -16.35 9.58 -7.40
N GLY A 173 -15.08 9.83 -7.07
CA GLY A 173 -14.11 10.25 -8.05
C GLY A 173 -12.74 10.59 -7.48
N ASN A 174 -11.70 10.36 -8.29
CA ASN A 174 -10.32 10.75 -8.03
C ASN A 174 -9.86 11.86 -8.96
N GLU A 175 -9.28 12.94 -8.41
CA GLU A 175 -8.66 14.04 -9.17
C GLU A 175 -9.47 14.45 -10.40
N ILE A 176 -10.76 14.70 -10.20
CA ILE A 176 -11.71 14.91 -11.29
C ILE A 176 -11.49 16.30 -11.90
N PRO A 177 -11.19 16.42 -13.21
CA PRO A 177 -10.98 17.72 -13.88
C PRO A 177 -12.15 18.70 -13.71
N GLU A 178 -13.36 18.16 -13.62
CA GLU A 178 -14.62 18.88 -13.43
C GLU A 178 -14.79 19.50 -12.03
N LEU A 179 -13.80 19.40 -11.13
CA LEU A 179 -13.76 20.07 -9.82
C LEU A 179 -14.11 21.57 -9.89
N THR A 180 -13.81 22.20 -11.03
CA THR A 180 -14.03 23.63 -11.26
C THR A 180 -15.48 24.00 -11.62
N GLY A 181 -16.36 23.02 -11.76
CA GLY A 181 -17.72 23.18 -12.28
C GLY A 181 -17.80 23.15 -13.80
N PHE A 182 -16.65 23.11 -14.49
CA PHE A 182 -16.58 22.79 -15.91
C PHE A 182 -17.23 21.43 -16.18
N SER A 183 -17.77 21.24 -17.40
CA SER A 183 -18.49 20.02 -17.80
C SER A 183 -19.59 19.58 -16.82
N GLU A 184 -20.24 20.56 -16.17
CA GLU A 184 -21.29 20.35 -15.17
C GLU A 184 -20.83 19.60 -13.89
N GLY A 185 -19.53 19.70 -13.54
CA GLY A 185 -18.94 18.95 -12.43
C GLY A 185 -19.68 19.03 -11.11
N TYR A 186 -20.13 20.21 -10.69
CA TYR A 186 -20.90 20.34 -9.43
C TYR A 186 -22.23 19.59 -9.47
N ALA A 187 -22.90 19.59 -10.63
CA ALA A 187 -24.15 18.87 -10.80
C ALA A 187 -23.91 17.36 -10.79
N TYR A 188 -22.82 16.88 -11.41
CA TYR A 188 -22.45 15.46 -11.40
C TYR A 188 -22.01 14.99 -10.01
N ALA A 189 -21.22 15.78 -9.27
CA ALA A 189 -20.87 15.47 -7.88
C ALA A 189 -22.13 15.20 -7.04
N ARG A 190 -23.15 16.07 -7.18
CA ARG A 190 -24.44 15.90 -6.49
C ARG A 190 -25.22 14.68 -7.00
N LYS A 191 -25.35 14.51 -8.32
CA LYS A 191 -26.04 13.35 -8.94
C LYS A 191 -25.48 12.02 -8.45
N LEU A 192 -24.15 11.89 -8.43
CA LEU A 192 -23.46 10.68 -7.97
C LEU A 192 -23.72 10.43 -6.49
N ALA A 193 -23.56 11.46 -5.65
CA ALA A 193 -23.77 11.34 -4.21
C ALA A 193 -25.23 11.00 -3.86
N ASP A 194 -26.21 11.69 -4.47
CA ASP A 194 -27.63 11.42 -4.24
C ASP A 194 -28.01 10.00 -4.70
N PHE A 195 -27.44 9.53 -5.81
CA PHE A 195 -27.66 8.17 -6.28
C PHE A 195 -27.09 7.12 -5.31
N ILE A 196 -25.88 7.33 -4.76
CA ILE A 196 -25.34 6.47 -3.70
C ILE A 196 -26.28 6.47 -2.48
N ARG A 197 -26.71 7.64 -2.00
CA ARG A 197 -27.62 7.75 -0.84
C ARG A 197 -28.95 7.02 -1.05
N SER A 198 -29.41 6.89 -2.29
CA SER A 198 -30.61 6.11 -2.61
C SER A 198 -30.44 4.59 -2.48
N LEU A 199 -29.19 4.10 -2.53
CA LEU A 199 -28.84 2.67 -2.48
C LEU A 199 -28.20 2.27 -1.14
N ASP A 200 -27.45 3.18 -0.52
CA ASP A 200 -26.83 3.06 0.80
C ASP A 200 -26.64 4.46 1.42
N ASN A 201 -27.38 4.75 2.48
CA ASN A 201 -27.25 5.99 3.27
C ASN A 201 -26.54 5.76 4.62
N THR A 202 -25.91 4.61 4.82
CA THR A 202 -25.30 4.21 6.10
C THR A 202 -23.80 4.51 6.18
N ARG A 203 -23.20 4.97 5.08
CA ARG A 203 -21.77 5.27 4.92
C ARG A 203 -21.57 6.67 4.36
N ALA A 204 -20.43 7.27 4.70
CA ALA A 204 -20.08 8.61 4.22
C ALA A 204 -19.68 8.57 2.73
N ILE A 205 -19.99 9.66 2.03
CA ILE A 205 -19.61 9.88 0.64
C ILE A 205 -18.41 10.84 0.60
N THR A 206 -17.41 10.50 -0.21
CA THR A 206 -16.17 11.28 -0.37
C THR A 206 -15.79 11.43 -1.85
N SER A 207 -14.78 12.25 -2.12
CA SER A 207 -14.06 12.33 -3.39
C SER A 207 -12.65 12.83 -3.11
N ALA A 208 -11.67 12.38 -3.88
CA ALA A 208 -10.28 12.82 -3.77
C ALA A 208 -10.03 14.06 -4.64
N LEU A 209 -10.01 15.24 -4.03
CA LEU A 209 -9.78 16.51 -4.71
C LEU A 209 -8.27 16.79 -4.85
N THR A 210 -7.91 17.57 -5.88
CA THR A 210 -6.54 18.06 -6.12
C THR A 210 -6.57 19.51 -6.60
N GLU A 211 -5.51 20.28 -6.33
CA GLU A 211 -5.34 21.64 -6.88
C GLU A 211 -4.94 21.63 -8.36
N TYR A 212 -4.47 20.49 -8.89
CA TYR A 212 -3.83 20.40 -10.20
C TYR A 212 -4.67 21.03 -11.34
N PHE A 213 -5.96 20.74 -11.37
CA PHE A 213 -6.86 21.22 -12.43
C PHE A 213 -7.30 22.69 -12.28
N LEU A 214 -6.86 23.38 -11.23
CA LEU A 214 -7.05 24.82 -11.06
C LEU A 214 -5.89 25.64 -11.66
N TYR A 215 -4.73 25.02 -11.94
CA TYR A 215 -3.58 25.71 -12.54
C TYR A 215 -3.88 26.38 -13.90
N PRO A 216 -4.67 25.78 -14.81
CA PRO A 216 -5.01 26.45 -16.07
C PRO A 216 -5.88 27.70 -15.92
N LEU A 217 -6.52 27.91 -14.76
CA LEU A 217 -7.37 29.08 -14.48
C LEU A 217 -6.56 30.33 -14.07
N ILE A 218 -5.27 30.16 -13.78
CA ILE A 218 -4.31 31.26 -13.59
C ILE A 218 -3.42 31.37 -14.84
N ALA A 219 -2.92 32.56 -15.16
CA ALA A 219 -1.97 32.74 -16.27
C ALA A 219 -0.73 31.86 -16.02
N ALA A 220 -0.68 30.71 -16.71
CA ALA A 220 0.24 29.64 -16.41
C ALA A 220 1.68 30.00 -16.81
N ASP A 221 2.57 29.97 -15.82
CA ASP A 221 4.00 29.75 -16.01
C ASP A 221 4.29 28.38 -15.38
N LEU A 222 4.99 27.51 -16.11
CA LEU A 222 4.98 26.04 -15.99
C LEU A 222 5.70 25.47 -14.74
N ASN A 223 5.95 26.26 -13.70
CA ASN A 223 6.61 25.80 -12.49
C ASN A 223 5.57 25.33 -11.46
N LEU A 224 5.58 24.02 -11.20
CA LEU A 224 4.83 23.24 -10.19
C LEU A 224 4.98 23.74 -8.72
N GLU A 225 5.53 24.94 -8.50
CA GLU A 225 5.74 25.56 -7.19
C GLU A 225 4.67 26.59 -6.81
N ARG A 226 3.71 26.90 -7.70
CA ARG A 226 2.68 27.89 -7.38
C ARG A 226 1.57 27.26 -6.53
N LYS A 227 1.25 27.90 -5.41
CA LYS A 227 0.03 27.62 -4.65
C LYS A 227 -1.15 28.30 -5.36
N ILE A 228 -2.28 27.60 -5.48
CA ILE A 228 -3.51 28.22 -5.93
C ILE A 228 -3.96 29.25 -4.87
N PRO A 229 -4.40 30.47 -5.24
CA PRO A 229 -4.93 31.42 -4.27
C PRO A 229 -6.07 30.82 -3.44
N ASP A 230 -6.06 31.08 -2.13
CA ASP A 230 -7.04 30.49 -1.20
C ASP A 230 -8.49 30.77 -1.62
N GLU A 231 -8.77 31.99 -2.08
CA GLU A 231 -10.10 32.38 -2.55
C GLU A 231 -10.58 31.53 -3.74
N LEU A 232 -9.70 31.22 -4.70
CA LEU A 232 -10.03 30.42 -5.87
C LEU A 232 -10.28 28.96 -5.48
N TRP A 233 -9.42 28.40 -4.63
CA TRP A 233 -9.62 27.06 -4.09
C TRP A 233 -10.94 26.97 -3.31
N MET A 234 -11.21 27.93 -2.43
CA MET A 234 -12.42 27.96 -1.62
C MET A 234 -13.68 28.08 -2.49
N GLU A 235 -13.65 28.90 -3.54
CA GLU A 235 -14.78 29.06 -4.46
C GLU A 235 -15.18 27.73 -5.11
N HIS A 236 -14.22 26.99 -5.65
CA HIS A 236 -14.48 25.75 -6.39
C HIS A 236 -14.70 24.56 -5.45
N SER A 237 -13.81 24.37 -4.46
CA SER A 237 -13.88 23.24 -3.54
C SER A 237 -15.13 23.26 -2.68
N SER A 238 -15.64 24.44 -2.27
CA SER A 238 -16.89 24.52 -1.48
C SER A 238 -18.12 24.05 -2.26
N LYS A 239 -18.21 24.43 -3.55
CA LYS A 239 -19.32 24.03 -4.43
C LYS A 239 -19.24 22.55 -4.79
N PHE A 240 -18.05 22.04 -5.07
CA PHE A 240 -17.85 20.62 -5.39
C PHE A 240 -18.03 19.70 -4.18
N ALA A 241 -17.62 20.15 -2.99
CA ALA A 241 -17.69 19.35 -1.77
C ALA A 241 -19.05 19.40 -1.07
N GLU A 242 -19.97 20.27 -1.49
CA GLU A 242 -21.31 20.40 -0.88
C GLU A 242 -22.11 19.09 -0.79
N PRO A 243 -22.08 18.16 -1.76
CA PRO A 243 -22.74 16.86 -1.63
C PRO A 243 -21.92 15.80 -0.88
N LEU A 244 -20.70 16.09 -0.40
CA LEU A 244 -19.80 15.14 0.26
C LEU A 244 -19.92 15.21 1.79
N ASP A 245 -19.80 14.06 2.46
CA ASP A 245 -19.80 13.99 3.93
C ASP A 245 -18.37 14.09 4.51
N VAL A 246 -17.37 13.64 3.73
CA VAL A 246 -15.93 13.77 4.01
C VAL A 246 -15.25 14.27 2.74
N VAL A 247 -14.32 15.22 2.86
CA VAL A 247 -13.61 15.79 1.71
C VAL A 247 -12.20 15.21 1.63
N GLY A 248 -11.92 14.49 0.55
CA GLY A 248 -10.61 13.90 0.26
C GLY A 248 -9.63 14.91 -0.31
N TYR A 249 -8.40 14.93 0.20
CA TYR A 249 -7.33 15.84 -0.19
C TYR A 249 -6.13 15.05 -0.69
N ASN A 250 -5.83 15.14 -1.99
CA ASN A 250 -4.61 14.60 -2.58
C ASN A 250 -3.49 15.65 -2.49
N TYR A 251 -2.39 15.32 -1.81
CA TYR A 251 -1.16 16.11 -1.79
C TYR A 251 -1.27 17.54 -1.25
N MET A 252 -2.34 17.86 -0.52
CA MET A 252 -2.69 19.23 -0.09
C MET A 252 -2.50 19.47 1.42
N ILE A 253 -1.44 18.93 2.03
CA ILE A 253 -1.15 19.15 3.46
C ILE A 253 -1.13 20.63 3.86
N HIS A 254 -0.68 21.52 2.96
CA HIS A 254 -0.64 22.97 3.21
C HIS A 254 -2.01 23.61 3.40
N ARG A 255 -3.10 22.90 3.07
CA ARG A 255 -4.48 23.38 3.24
C ARG A 255 -5.10 23.04 4.58
N TYR A 256 -4.60 22.04 5.32
CA TYR A 256 -5.35 21.50 6.46
C TYR A 256 -5.67 22.57 7.51
N ASP A 257 -4.67 23.38 7.89
CA ASP A 257 -4.84 24.43 8.87
C ASP A 257 -5.72 25.61 8.40
N SER A 258 -5.65 25.99 7.11
CA SER A 258 -6.46 27.10 6.58
C SER A 258 -7.90 26.66 6.34
N ASP A 259 -8.11 25.50 5.72
CA ASP A 259 -9.44 24.97 5.42
C ASP A 259 -10.16 24.52 6.69
N GLY A 260 -9.47 24.04 7.71
CA GLY A 260 -10.08 23.77 9.01
C GLY A 260 -10.61 25.03 9.72
N LYS A 261 -10.09 26.22 9.38
CA LYS A 261 -10.60 27.50 9.87
C LYS A 261 -11.74 28.03 8.99
N ASN A 262 -11.58 27.92 7.67
CA ASN A 262 -12.52 28.45 6.69
C ASN A 262 -13.78 27.58 6.53
N PHE A 263 -13.66 26.29 6.81
CA PHE A 263 -14.73 25.29 6.75
C PHE A 263 -14.76 24.48 8.06
N PRO A 264 -15.23 25.06 9.18
CA PRO A 264 -15.14 24.43 10.51
C PRO A 264 -15.92 23.11 10.65
N ASP A 265 -16.90 22.88 9.77
CA ASP A 265 -17.68 21.64 9.72
C ASP A 265 -17.09 20.59 8.75
N ARG A 266 -16.08 20.95 7.97
CA ARG A 266 -15.45 20.06 7.00
C ARG A 266 -14.59 19.02 7.69
N ILE A 267 -14.83 17.76 7.33
CA ILE A 267 -13.99 16.64 7.72
C ILE A 267 -13.05 16.36 6.55
N ILE A 268 -11.75 16.35 6.83
CA ILE A 268 -10.69 16.18 5.84
C ILE A 268 -10.12 14.77 5.97
N CYS A 269 -10.02 14.07 4.85
CA CYS A 269 -9.24 12.84 4.74
C CYS A 269 -8.12 13.09 3.74
N CYS A 270 -6.86 12.82 4.09
CA CYS A 270 -5.82 12.84 3.07
C CYS A 270 -5.93 11.56 2.25
N THR A 271 -6.46 11.66 1.03
CA THR A 271 -6.74 10.50 0.17
C THR A 271 -5.54 10.05 -0.65
N GLU A 272 -4.55 10.92 -0.83
CA GLU A 272 -3.21 10.61 -1.34
C GLU A 272 -2.15 11.48 -0.69
N SER A 273 -1.06 10.87 -0.22
CA SER A 273 0.12 11.55 0.31
C SER A 273 1.43 11.02 -0.26
N PHE A 274 2.48 11.81 -0.10
CA PHE A 274 3.82 11.48 -0.57
C PHE A 274 4.58 10.60 0.44
N PRO A 275 5.20 9.49 0.01
CA PRO A 275 6.14 8.72 0.82
C PRO A 275 7.27 9.57 1.40
N SER A 276 7.81 10.55 0.67
CA SER A 276 8.90 11.41 1.19
C SER A 276 8.48 12.32 2.35
N MET A 277 7.17 12.50 2.59
CA MET A 277 6.62 13.44 3.56
C MET A 277 5.86 12.75 4.70
N VAL A 278 6.07 11.46 4.96
CA VAL A 278 5.32 10.67 5.98
C VAL A 278 5.21 11.40 7.32
N TYR A 279 6.32 11.96 7.81
CA TYR A 279 6.34 12.67 9.09
C TYR A 279 5.39 13.86 9.11
N ASP A 280 5.40 14.69 8.06
CA ASP A 280 4.62 15.92 8.04
C ASP A 280 3.12 15.62 7.96
N TYR A 281 2.72 14.68 7.09
CA TYR A 281 1.33 14.24 6.98
C TYR A 281 0.83 13.65 8.29
N TRP A 282 1.60 12.74 8.90
CA TRP A 282 1.17 12.09 10.13
C TRP A 282 1.15 13.04 11.33
N GLU A 283 2.09 13.97 11.44
CA GLU A 283 2.05 15.04 12.46
C GLU A 283 0.76 15.86 12.34
N ALA A 284 0.38 16.24 11.11
CA ALA A 284 -0.84 16.99 10.90
C ALA A 284 -2.11 16.18 11.23
N VAL A 285 -2.14 14.88 10.92
CA VAL A 285 -3.22 13.96 11.32
C VAL A 285 -3.36 13.89 12.84
N GLU A 286 -2.24 13.80 13.58
CA GLU A 286 -2.25 13.77 15.04
C GLU A 286 -2.73 15.10 15.64
N ARG A 287 -2.28 16.21 15.07
CA ARG A 287 -2.53 17.57 15.57
C ARG A 287 -3.95 18.07 15.28
N LEU A 288 -4.55 17.69 14.16
CA LEU A 288 -5.82 18.24 13.68
C LEU A 288 -6.95 17.21 13.84
N PRO A 289 -7.97 17.47 14.67
CA PRO A 289 -9.05 16.50 14.94
C PRO A 289 -9.92 16.23 13.70
N TYR A 290 -10.14 17.24 12.87
CA TYR A 290 -10.91 17.14 11.62
C TYR A 290 -10.14 16.49 10.47
N VAL A 291 -8.83 16.24 10.62
CA VAL A 291 -8.05 15.42 9.66
C VAL A 291 -8.06 13.97 10.16
N ILE A 292 -8.85 13.13 9.49
CA ILE A 292 -9.17 11.79 10.02
C ILE A 292 -8.12 10.72 9.68
N GLY A 293 -7.24 10.98 8.73
CA GLY A 293 -6.08 10.13 8.45
C GLY A 293 -5.38 10.43 7.14
N ASP A 294 -4.45 9.55 6.80
CA ASP A 294 -3.44 9.67 5.75
C ASP A 294 -3.39 8.40 4.90
N PHE A 295 -3.43 8.54 3.57
CA PHE A 295 -3.35 7.43 2.61
C PHE A 295 -2.16 7.63 1.69
N VAL A 296 -1.04 6.97 1.97
CA VAL A 296 0.17 7.06 1.13
C VAL A 296 -0.07 6.56 -0.29
N TRP A 297 0.53 7.25 -1.27
CA TRP A 297 0.74 6.78 -2.64
C TRP A 297 2.14 6.14 -2.80
N THR A 298 2.30 4.82 -2.68
CA THR A 298 1.28 3.78 -2.44
C THR A 298 1.66 2.84 -1.29
N ALA A 299 0.69 2.05 -0.82
CA ALA A 299 0.93 1.08 0.25
C ALA A 299 1.73 -0.14 -0.24
N ILE A 300 1.45 -0.56 -1.46
CA ILE A 300 2.13 -1.62 -2.19
C ILE A 300 2.38 -1.15 -3.63
N ASP A 301 3.53 -1.51 -4.17
CA ASP A 301 3.94 -1.12 -5.51
C ASP A 301 3.09 -1.82 -6.58
N TYR A 302 3.01 -1.21 -7.76
CA TYR A 302 2.10 -1.61 -8.83
C TYR A 302 2.74 -1.44 -10.21
N LEU A 303 2.11 -2.05 -11.21
CA LEU A 303 2.53 -1.96 -12.61
C LEU A 303 1.97 -0.71 -13.26
N GLY A 304 2.79 0.01 -14.03
CA GLY A 304 2.41 1.29 -14.65
C GLY A 304 2.99 2.49 -13.92
N GLU A 305 2.50 3.69 -14.27
CA GLU A 305 3.03 5.00 -13.82
C GLU A 305 4.55 4.99 -13.65
N ALA A 306 5.21 4.46 -14.69
CA ALA A 306 6.52 3.89 -14.57
C ALA A 306 7.49 4.89 -13.95
N GLY A 307 8.02 4.56 -12.77
CA GLY A 307 9.13 5.26 -12.16
C GLY A 307 8.82 6.62 -11.56
N ILE A 308 7.57 6.92 -11.21
CA ILE A 308 7.28 8.12 -10.41
C ILE A 308 8.05 8.15 -9.08
N GLY A 309 8.35 6.99 -8.50
CA GLY A 309 9.16 6.85 -7.28
C GLY A 309 10.66 6.70 -7.51
N ARG A 310 11.15 6.84 -8.75
CA ARG A 310 12.58 6.67 -9.06
C ARG A 310 13.42 7.83 -8.52
N VAL A 311 14.69 7.54 -8.24
CA VAL A 311 15.71 8.55 -7.96
C VAL A 311 16.71 8.55 -9.11
N LYS A 312 17.19 9.72 -9.47
CA LYS A 312 18.28 9.94 -10.41
C LYS A 312 19.35 10.81 -9.77
N TYR A 313 20.56 10.81 -10.29
CA TYR A 313 21.63 11.66 -9.78
C TYR A 313 22.07 12.68 -10.84
N GLU A 314 22.78 13.71 -10.38
CA GLU A 314 23.35 14.75 -11.24
C GLU A 314 24.07 14.15 -12.47
N GLY A 315 23.72 14.66 -13.66
CA GLY A 315 24.22 14.18 -14.95
C GLY A 315 23.33 13.13 -15.63
N GLU A 316 22.31 12.60 -14.97
CA GLU A 316 21.33 11.68 -15.57
C GLU A 316 20.12 12.42 -16.15
N GLU A 317 19.59 11.91 -17.27
CA GLU A 317 18.32 12.39 -17.83
C GLU A 317 17.15 12.09 -16.87
N PHE A 318 16.25 13.06 -16.74
CA PHE A 318 15.10 12.98 -15.83
C PHE A 318 13.83 13.50 -16.51
N SER A 319 12.87 12.60 -16.73
CA SER A 319 11.50 12.89 -17.16
C SER A 319 10.51 12.67 -16.00
N PHE A 320 9.22 12.91 -16.19
CA PHE A 320 8.20 12.56 -15.19
C PHE A 320 8.03 11.04 -15.10
N LEU A 321 7.66 10.38 -16.21
CA LEU A 321 7.66 8.92 -16.32
C LEU A 321 9.03 8.38 -16.72
N GLY A 322 9.37 7.18 -16.27
CA GLY A 322 10.61 6.49 -16.54
C GLY A 322 10.61 5.93 -17.95
N PRO A 323 11.76 5.95 -18.65
CA PRO A 323 11.86 5.30 -19.94
C PRO A 323 11.82 3.77 -19.77
N TYR A 324 11.47 3.06 -20.84
CA TYR A 324 11.69 1.62 -20.94
C TYR A 324 13.14 1.26 -20.53
N PRO A 325 13.38 0.18 -19.77
CA PRO A 325 12.45 -0.88 -19.37
C PRO A 325 11.74 -0.68 -18.02
N TRP A 326 11.64 0.56 -17.53
CA TRP A 326 10.93 0.82 -16.28
C TRP A 326 9.43 0.51 -16.43
N HIS A 327 8.86 -0.28 -15.51
CA HIS A 327 7.46 -0.70 -15.61
C HIS A 327 6.69 -0.72 -14.27
N GLN A 328 7.34 -0.43 -13.15
CA GLN A 328 6.72 -0.30 -11.82
C GLN A 328 6.65 1.17 -11.40
N ALA A 329 5.71 1.56 -10.55
CA ALA A 329 5.69 2.95 -10.04
C ALA A 329 6.90 3.24 -9.14
N PHE A 330 7.33 2.25 -8.35
CA PHE A 330 8.46 2.29 -7.42
C PHE A 330 8.30 3.28 -6.26
N CYS A 331 7.06 3.62 -5.91
CA CYS A 331 6.69 4.50 -4.80
C CYS A 331 6.05 3.72 -3.63
N GLY A 332 5.81 2.41 -3.76
CA GLY A 332 5.16 1.59 -2.74
C GLY A 332 5.98 1.41 -1.47
N ASP A 333 5.32 1.40 -0.31
CA ASP A 333 5.93 1.01 0.97
C ASP A 333 6.37 -0.45 1.00
N ILE A 334 5.67 -1.28 0.23
CA ILE A 334 5.95 -2.69 -0.01
C ILE A 334 6.20 -2.84 -1.52
N ASP A 335 7.23 -3.58 -1.94
CA ASP A 335 7.50 -3.81 -3.36
C ASP A 335 6.49 -4.78 -4.02
N ILE A 336 6.59 -4.94 -5.34
CA ILE A 336 5.69 -5.80 -6.12
C ILE A 336 5.73 -7.27 -5.71
N CYS A 337 6.80 -7.73 -5.04
CA CYS A 337 6.93 -9.08 -4.51
C CYS A 337 6.35 -9.21 -3.10
N GLY A 338 5.97 -8.11 -2.44
CA GLY A 338 5.52 -8.10 -1.05
C GLY A 338 6.65 -7.89 -0.03
N PHE A 339 7.85 -7.48 -0.45
CA PHE A 339 8.93 -7.17 0.47
C PHE A 339 8.85 -5.71 0.92
N LYS A 340 9.00 -5.49 2.23
CA LYS A 340 9.03 -4.15 2.82
C LYS A 340 10.21 -3.32 2.30
N ARG A 341 9.94 -2.08 1.86
CA ARG A 341 10.94 -1.10 1.40
C ARG A 341 11.34 -0.12 2.52
N PRO A 342 12.49 0.58 2.41
CA PRO A 342 13.02 1.46 3.47
C PRO A 342 12.02 2.50 4.01
N GLN A 343 11.26 3.15 3.12
CA GLN A 343 10.21 4.11 3.47
C GLN A 343 9.14 3.54 4.43
N SER A 344 8.85 2.24 4.35
CA SER A 344 7.89 1.60 5.24
C SER A 344 8.47 1.36 6.64
N TYR A 345 9.78 1.09 6.76
CA TYR A 345 10.46 1.06 8.07
C TYR A 345 10.53 2.46 8.70
N TYR A 346 10.67 3.50 7.88
CA TYR A 346 10.53 4.87 8.36
C TYR A 346 9.10 5.16 8.86
N ARG A 347 8.09 4.73 8.10
CA ARG A 347 6.69 4.83 8.49
C ARG A 347 6.37 4.08 9.77
N ASP A 348 6.97 2.91 10.02
CA ASP A 348 6.85 2.22 11.30
C ASP A 348 7.29 3.10 12.48
N CYS A 349 8.36 3.88 12.30
CA CYS A 349 8.84 4.80 13.33
C CYS A 349 7.84 5.94 13.55
N VAL A 350 7.34 6.52 12.46
CA VAL A 350 6.34 7.61 12.51
C VAL A 350 5.04 7.16 13.18
N TRP A 351 4.59 5.93 12.90
CA TRP A 351 3.41 5.32 13.52
C TRP A 351 3.66 4.72 14.91
N GLY A 352 4.90 4.78 15.41
CA GLY A 352 5.26 4.25 16.73
C GLY A 352 5.16 2.72 16.85
N ILE A 353 5.24 1.99 15.74
CA ILE A 353 5.17 0.51 15.70
C ILE A 353 6.50 -0.16 15.40
N SER A 354 7.55 0.62 15.15
CA SER A 354 8.91 0.10 14.98
C SER A 354 9.41 -0.60 16.24
N LYS A 355 10.04 -1.77 16.05
CA LYS A 355 10.54 -2.63 17.14
C LYS A 355 12.03 -2.46 17.42
N ALA A 356 12.79 -1.97 16.44
CA ALA A 356 14.24 -1.81 16.51
C ALA A 356 14.70 -0.80 15.44
N PRO A 357 15.91 -0.25 15.55
CA PRO A 357 16.43 0.69 14.57
C PRO A 357 16.55 0.02 13.19
N TYR A 358 16.18 0.69 12.12
CA TYR A 358 16.40 0.19 10.76
C TYR A 358 17.65 0.85 10.16
N ILE A 359 18.59 0.05 9.67
CA ILE A 359 19.82 0.54 9.05
C ILE A 359 19.59 0.67 7.54
N ALA A 360 19.64 1.91 7.05
CA ALA A 360 19.44 2.30 5.66
C ALA A 360 20.77 2.81 5.07
N VAL A 361 21.45 1.96 4.29
CA VAL A 361 22.76 2.28 3.73
C VAL A 361 22.60 2.86 2.33
N HIS A 362 23.11 4.07 2.11
CA HIS A 362 23.16 4.68 0.78
C HIS A 362 24.17 3.93 -0.09
N LYS A 363 23.87 3.76 -1.37
CA LYS A 363 24.77 3.10 -2.33
C LYS A 363 26.13 3.83 -2.40
N PRO A 364 27.29 3.14 -2.29
CA PRO A 364 28.60 3.81 -2.35
C PRO A 364 28.81 4.60 -3.64
N GLU A 365 28.23 4.16 -4.76
CA GLU A 365 28.36 4.78 -6.08
C GLU A 365 27.68 6.15 -6.15
N THR A 366 26.83 6.47 -5.18
CA THR A 366 26.07 7.73 -5.10
C THR A 366 26.64 8.69 -4.07
N TYR A 367 27.73 8.32 -3.38
CA TYR A 367 28.37 9.18 -2.38
C TYR A 367 28.78 10.53 -2.99
N GLY A 368 28.39 11.62 -2.33
CA GLY A 368 28.67 12.99 -2.77
C GLY A 368 27.87 13.47 -3.98
N LYS A 369 27.01 12.64 -4.57
CA LYS A 369 26.13 13.03 -5.68
C LYS A 369 24.82 13.63 -5.16
N LYS A 370 24.32 14.66 -5.83
CA LYS A 370 23.01 15.24 -5.52
C LYS A 370 21.89 14.41 -6.14
N PRO A 371 20.92 13.91 -5.36
CA PRO A 371 19.76 13.22 -5.91
C PRO A 371 18.80 14.22 -6.56
N ARG A 372 18.12 13.76 -7.61
CA ARG A 372 17.00 14.39 -8.29
C ARG A 372 15.85 13.39 -8.28
N ALA A 373 14.75 13.76 -7.63
CA ALA A 373 13.65 12.86 -7.30
C ALA A 373 12.32 13.63 -7.30
N LEU A 374 11.21 12.92 -7.53
CA LEU A 374 9.87 13.45 -7.28
C LEU A 374 9.52 13.25 -5.80
N LEU A 375 8.43 13.87 -5.36
CA LEU A 375 7.96 13.69 -3.97
C LEU A 375 7.47 12.26 -3.68
N TRP A 376 7.13 11.48 -4.71
CA TRP A 376 6.82 10.05 -4.59
C TRP A 376 8.05 9.17 -4.33
N SER A 377 9.26 9.68 -4.53
CA SER A 377 10.48 8.91 -4.37
C SER A 377 10.91 8.81 -2.92
N TRP A 378 11.67 7.77 -2.62
CA TRP A 378 12.44 7.63 -1.37
C TRP A 378 13.93 7.53 -1.70
N PRO A 379 14.86 7.97 -0.82
CA PRO A 379 16.29 7.77 -1.05
C PRO A 379 16.65 6.32 -1.42
N GLU A 380 17.58 6.14 -2.37
CA GLU A 380 18.08 4.83 -2.77
C GLU A 380 19.00 4.22 -1.72
N VAL A 381 18.38 3.63 -0.71
CA VAL A 381 19.04 2.99 0.43
C VAL A 381 18.69 1.51 0.51
N VAL A 382 19.65 0.70 0.94
CA VAL A 382 19.51 -0.76 1.07
C VAL A 382 19.92 -1.16 2.49
N SER A 383 19.23 -2.14 3.07
CA SER A 383 19.64 -2.70 4.38
C SER A 383 20.70 -3.79 4.19
N SER A 384 21.90 -3.39 3.74
CA SER A 384 23.02 -4.30 3.48
C SER A 384 24.36 -3.65 3.82
N TRP A 385 25.27 -4.46 4.39
CA TRP A 385 26.67 -4.10 4.63
C TRP A 385 27.64 -4.89 3.74
N THR A 386 27.22 -5.21 2.51
CA THR A 386 28.01 -6.00 1.55
C THR A 386 28.33 -5.18 0.30
N TRP A 387 29.52 -4.57 0.27
CA TRP A 387 29.96 -3.64 -0.78
C TRP A 387 31.40 -3.94 -1.27
N PRO A 388 31.64 -5.11 -1.89
CA PRO A 388 32.98 -5.50 -2.32
C PRO A 388 33.58 -4.47 -3.30
N GLY A 389 34.87 -4.14 -3.14
CA GLY A 389 35.55 -3.13 -3.96
C GLY A 389 35.30 -1.68 -3.53
N CYS A 390 34.59 -1.48 -2.42
CA CYS A 390 34.38 -0.18 -1.79
C CYS A 390 35.15 -0.01 -0.48
N GLU A 391 36.10 -0.91 -0.16
CA GLU A 391 36.91 -0.84 1.05
C GLU A 391 37.63 0.51 1.15
N GLY A 392 37.50 1.18 2.31
CA GLY A 392 38.09 2.49 2.54
C GLY A 392 37.34 3.67 1.91
N LYS A 393 36.26 3.44 1.16
CA LYS A 393 35.42 4.53 0.62
C LYS A 393 34.45 5.04 1.69
N PRO A 394 34.17 6.35 1.72
CA PRO A 394 33.13 6.90 2.58
C PRO A 394 31.74 6.53 2.07
N MET A 395 30.82 6.34 3.01
CA MET A 395 29.41 6.01 2.77
C MET A 395 28.52 6.78 3.74
N VAL A 396 27.25 6.94 3.39
CA VAL A 396 26.24 7.49 4.30
C VAL A 396 25.34 6.35 4.79
N VAL A 397 25.14 6.30 6.11
CA VAL A 397 24.24 5.37 6.79
C VAL A 397 23.20 6.17 7.54
N ASP A 398 21.94 6.05 7.12
CA ASP A 398 20.82 6.55 7.90
C ASP A 398 20.29 5.45 8.80
N VAL A 399 19.99 5.79 10.05
CA VAL A 399 19.30 4.89 10.98
C VAL A 399 17.94 5.46 11.31
N TYR A 400 16.89 4.71 10.99
CA TYR A 400 15.51 5.07 11.36
C TYR A 400 15.21 4.49 12.74
N SER A 401 14.81 5.31 13.70
CA SER A 401 14.57 4.84 15.07
C SER A 401 13.58 5.71 15.83
N THR A 402 12.72 5.05 16.63
CA THR A 402 11.87 5.68 17.64
C THR A 402 12.63 6.06 18.91
N SER A 403 13.82 5.47 19.13
CA SER A 403 14.65 5.79 20.30
C SER A 403 15.12 7.25 20.29
N SER A 404 15.25 7.86 21.47
CA SER A 404 15.76 9.23 21.62
C SER A 404 17.18 9.43 21.06
N GLU A 405 18.04 8.42 21.16
CA GLU A 405 19.39 8.41 20.59
C GLU A 405 19.68 7.06 19.91
N VAL A 406 20.60 7.08 18.95
CA VAL A 406 21.17 5.89 18.31
C VAL A 406 22.68 5.98 18.35
N GLU A 407 23.35 4.88 18.68
CA GLU A 407 24.80 4.71 18.51
C GLU A 407 25.08 3.68 17.42
N LEU A 408 25.99 4.02 16.52
CA LEU A 408 26.39 3.14 15.42
C LEU A 408 27.76 2.53 15.74
N PHE A 409 27.92 1.23 15.52
CA PHE A 409 29.16 0.50 15.75
C PHE A 409 29.60 -0.19 14.46
N LEU A 410 30.90 -0.13 14.16
CA LEU A 410 31.52 -0.89 13.09
C LEU A 410 32.64 -1.76 13.67
N ASN A 411 32.48 -3.07 13.53
CA ASN A 411 33.42 -4.07 14.08
C ASN A 411 33.67 -3.84 15.58
N GLY A 412 32.60 -3.55 16.33
CA GLY A 412 32.63 -3.28 17.77
C GLY A 412 33.15 -1.90 18.17
N ARG A 413 33.65 -1.08 17.23
CA ARG A 413 34.07 0.30 17.51
C ARG A 413 32.90 1.25 17.35
N SER A 414 32.64 2.07 18.37
CA SER A 414 31.64 3.14 18.27
C SER A 414 32.05 4.18 17.23
N LEU A 415 31.11 4.53 16.37
CA LEU A 415 31.19 5.62 15.39
C LEU A 415 30.49 6.89 15.92
N GLY A 416 30.13 6.88 17.21
CA GLY A 416 29.45 7.96 17.89
C GLY A 416 27.96 7.73 18.06
N ARG A 417 27.38 8.49 18.98
CA ARG A 417 25.96 8.54 19.30
C ARG A 417 25.35 9.81 18.72
N LYS A 418 24.16 9.70 18.13
CA LYS A 418 23.41 10.83 17.56
C LYS A 418 21.96 10.82 18.03
N PRO A 419 21.33 12.00 18.16
CA PRO A 419 19.93 12.08 18.52
C PRO A 419 19.05 11.53 17.37
N ALA A 420 17.96 10.86 17.73
CA ALA A 420 16.98 10.26 16.83
C ALA A 420 15.55 10.55 17.37
N GLY A 421 14.57 9.67 17.11
CA GLY A 421 13.20 9.82 17.61
C GLY A 421 12.44 11.01 17.01
N LYS A 422 11.23 11.29 17.51
CA LYS A 422 10.30 12.27 16.91
C LYS A 422 10.93 13.66 16.72
N ALA A 423 11.70 14.14 17.69
CA ALA A 423 12.35 15.46 17.64
C ALA A 423 13.36 15.62 16.49
N ASN A 424 13.93 14.51 16.02
CA ASN A 424 14.86 14.47 14.89
C ASN A 424 14.22 13.77 13.69
N ARG A 425 12.89 13.81 13.61
CA ARG A 425 12.09 13.17 12.56
C ARG A 425 12.48 11.71 12.34
N TYR A 426 12.86 11.02 13.40
CA TYR A 426 13.21 9.59 13.45
C TYR A 426 14.46 9.17 12.66
N ILE A 427 15.31 10.08 12.18
CA ILE A 427 16.52 9.74 11.41
C ILE A 427 17.79 10.21 12.13
N ALA A 428 18.77 9.31 12.26
CA ALA A 428 20.15 9.65 12.62
C ALA A 428 21.10 9.23 11.48
N SER A 429 21.78 10.20 10.87
CA SER A 429 22.68 9.97 9.72
C SER A 429 24.15 9.93 10.14
N PHE A 430 24.93 8.99 9.61
CA PHE A 430 26.35 8.78 9.89
C PHE A 430 27.16 8.74 8.59
N GLU A 431 28.35 9.33 8.60
CA GLU A 431 29.36 9.09 7.56
C GLU A 431 30.28 7.98 8.05
N VAL A 432 30.40 6.92 7.26
CA VAL A 432 31.10 5.69 7.65
C VAL A 432 32.07 5.30 6.55
N THR A 433 33.33 5.10 6.89
CA THR A 433 34.29 4.47 5.98
C THR A 433 34.01 2.98 5.92
N TYR A 434 33.74 2.45 4.73
CA TYR A 434 33.38 1.04 4.57
C TYR A 434 34.54 0.12 4.93
N GLU A 435 34.26 -0.79 5.87
CA GLU A 435 35.10 -1.91 6.27
C GLU A 435 34.20 -3.15 6.34
N PRO A 436 34.56 -4.27 5.69
CA PRO A 436 33.82 -5.52 5.82
C PRO A 436 33.72 -5.97 7.28
N GLY A 437 32.58 -6.54 7.64
CA GLY A 437 32.35 -7.11 8.97
C GLY A 437 30.93 -6.85 9.49
N GLU A 438 30.82 -6.31 10.69
CA GLU A 438 29.55 -6.10 11.39
C GLU A 438 29.26 -4.60 11.57
N LEU A 439 28.11 -4.15 11.08
CA LEU A 439 27.56 -2.84 11.36
C LEU A 439 26.35 -3.00 12.29
N ALA A 440 26.39 -2.39 13.48
CA ALA A 440 25.33 -2.48 14.46
C ALA A 440 24.79 -1.10 14.84
N ALA A 441 23.47 -0.94 14.82
CA ALA A 441 22.79 0.25 15.34
C ALA A 441 22.07 -0.10 16.64
N VAL A 442 22.33 0.69 17.68
CA VAL A 442 21.79 0.48 19.02
C VAL A 442 20.95 1.70 19.41
N GLY A 443 19.67 1.47 19.73
CA GLY A 443 18.75 2.50 20.20
C GLY A 443 18.85 2.69 21.72
N TYR A 444 18.85 3.94 22.18
CA TYR A 444 18.95 4.30 23.59
C TYR A 444 17.78 5.16 24.07
N GLU A 445 17.37 4.89 25.31
CA GLU A 445 16.47 5.75 26.09
C GLU A 445 17.11 6.06 27.43
N ASN A 446 17.30 7.34 27.75
CA ASN A 446 17.94 7.79 29.00
C ASN A 446 19.28 7.06 29.27
N GLY A 447 20.07 6.83 28.22
CA GLY A 447 21.35 6.11 28.30
C GLY A 447 21.26 4.59 28.38
N VAL A 448 20.07 3.99 28.39
CA VAL A 448 19.85 2.53 28.42
C VAL A 448 19.58 2.00 27.02
N GLU A 449 20.28 0.93 26.63
CA GLU A 449 20.01 0.22 25.37
C GLU A 449 18.60 -0.39 25.40
N THR A 450 17.78 -0.06 24.41
CA THR A 450 16.40 -0.57 24.28
C THR A 450 16.23 -1.56 23.15
N SER A 451 17.05 -1.46 22.10
CA SER A 451 16.92 -2.25 20.88
C SER A 451 18.21 -2.21 20.06
N ARG A 452 18.41 -3.22 19.21
CA ARG A 452 19.62 -3.37 18.40
C ARG A 452 19.29 -4.04 17.07
N THR A 453 19.92 -3.54 16.01
CA THR A 453 19.91 -4.16 14.67
C THR A 453 21.33 -4.35 14.20
N VAL A 454 21.59 -5.46 13.52
CA VAL A 454 22.92 -5.84 13.03
C VAL A 454 22.86 -6.22 11.56
N LEU A 455 23.75 -5.65 10.76
CA LEU A 455 24.05 -6.08 9.40
C LEU A 455 25.45 -6.70 9.36
N ARG A 456 25.59 -7.79 8.61
CA ARG A 456 26.87 -8.47 8.38
C ARG A 456 27.22 -8.41 6.90
N THR A 457 28.51 -8.22 6.60
CA THR A 457 29.03 -8.39 5.25
C THR A 457 28.87 -9.86 4.86
N ALA A 458 28.03 -10.13 3.88
CA ALA A 458 27.78 -11.48 3.40
C ALA A 458 29.01 -12.02 2.65
N GLY A 459 29.27 -13.31 2.84
CA GLY A 459 30.24 -14.06 2.06
C GLY A 459 29.78 -14.32 0.63
N ARG A 460 30.48 -15.23 -0.05
CA ARG A 460 30.09 -15.66 -1.41
C ARG A 460 28.76 -16.42 -1.36
N PRO A 461 27.89 -16.26 -2.37
CA PRO A 461 26.70 -17.11 -2.54
C PRO A 461 27.03 -18.59 -2.39
N ALA A 462 26.30 -19.28 -1.52
CA ALA A 462 26.55 -20.68 -1.19
C ALA A 462 25.29 -21.54 -1.17
N ASN A 463 24.11 -20.98 -0.90
CA ASN A 463 22.85 -21.72 -0.86
C ASN A 463 21.67 -20.91 -1.43
N ILE A 464 20.64 -21.62 -1.92
CA ILE A 464 19.30 -21.06 -2.16
C ILE A 464 18.43 -21.42 -0.96
N ARG A 465 17.79 -20.42 -0.34
CA ARG A 465 16.81 -20.62 0.74
C ARG A 465 15.40 -20.36 0.21
N LEU A 466 14.55 -21.38 0.27
CA LEU A 466 13.14 -21.32 -0.14
C LEU A 466 12.24 -21.19 1.10
N LYS A 467 11.38 -20.16 1.12
CA LYS A 467 10.46 -19.87 2.23
C LYS A 467 9.03 -19.70 1.70
N PRO A 468 8.22 -20.76 1.68
CA PRO A 468 6.80 -20.62 1.38
C PRO A 468 6.11 -19.81 2.49
N ASP A 469 5.22 -18.89 2.13
CA ASP A 469 4.33 -18.23 3.08
C ASP A 469 3.36 -19.25 3.71
N ARG A 470 2.94 -20.24 2.92
CA ARG A 470 2.11 -21.36 3.33
C ARG A 470 2.66 -22.68 2.79
N SER A 471 2.90 -23.62 3.69
CA SER A 471 3.33 -24.99 3.32
C SER A 471 2.14 -25.95 3.12
N VAL A 472 0.91 -25.48 3.31
CA VAL A 472 -0.33 -26.26 3.10
C VAL A 472 -1.34 -25.42 2.32
N LEU A 473 -1.78 -25.97 1.19
CA LEU A 473 -2.82 -25.43 0.31
C LEU A 473 -4.07 -26.31 0.37
N LYS A 474 -5.20 -25.70 0.03
CA LYS A 474 -6.45 -26.42 -0.19
C LYS A 474 -6.37 -27.18 -1.52
N ALA A 475 -7.00 -28.35 -1.56
CA ALA A 475 -7.33 -29.08 -2.77
C ALA A 475 -8.47 -28.38 -3.51
N GLU A 476 -8.19 -27.15 -3.92
CA GLU A 476 -9.08 -26.23 -4.63
C GLU A 476 -8.23 -25.53 -5.70
N PHE A 477 -8.72 -25.51 -6.94
CA PHE A 477 -8.02 -24.84 -8.02
C PHE A 477 -7.89 -23.35 -7.70
N GLY A 478 -6.67 -22.81 -7.78
CA GLY A 478 -6.44 -21.39 -7.56
C GLY A 478 -5.91 -21.02 -6.17
N ASP A 479 -5.84 -21.95 -5.21
CA ASP A 479 -5.13 -21.66 -3.96
C ASP A 479 -3.61 -21.51 -4.22
N LEU A 480 -2.96 -20.57 -3.55
CA LEU A 480 -1.59 -20.12 -3.86
C LEU A 480 -0.65 -20.26 -2.66
N SER A 481 0.61 -20.60 -2.94
CA SER A 481 1.74 -20.43 -2.04
C SER A 481 2.77 -19.50 -2.70
N TYR A 482 3.13 -18.43 -1.99
CA TYR A 482 4.17 -17.49 -2.40
C TYR A 482 5.48 -17.93 -1.75
N VAL A 483 6.42 -18.39 -2.56
CA VAL A 483 7.71 -18.88 -2.09
C VAL A 483 8.77 -17.81 -2.31
N THR A 484 9.23 -17.22 -1.21
CA THR A 484 10.38 -16.32 -1.21
C THR A 484 11.65 -17.11 -1.48
N VAL A 485 12.45 -16.62 -2.42
CA VAL A 485 13.72 -17.23 -2.86
C VAL A 485 14.85 -16.29 -2.47
N GLU A 486 15.78 -16.75 -1.65
CA GLU A 486 16.91 -15.95 -1.18
C GLU A 486 18.23 -16.63 -1.55
N ILE A 487 19.18 -15.87 -2.09
CA ILE A 487 20.57 -16.29 -2.22
C ILE A 487 21.30 -15.93 -0.93
N VAL A 488 21.86 -16.92 -0.27
CA VAL A 488 22.56 -16.75 1.01
C VAL A 488 23.97 -17.32 0.96
N ASP A 489 24.84 -16.78 1.81
CA ASP A 489 26.19 -17.31 2.01
C ASP A 489 26.19 -18.58 2.88
N ALA A 490 27.38 -19.08 3.23
CA ALA A 490 27.53 -20.28 4.05
C ALA A 490 27.05 -20.11 5.50
N GLU A 491 26.93 -18.87 5.98
CA GLU A 491 26.46 -18.52 7.32
C GLU A 491 24.96 -18.17 7.34
N GLY A 492 24.32 -18.11 6.16
CA GLY A 492 22.91 -17.82 6.00
C GLY A 492 22.56 -16.33 5.87
N ASN A 493 23.56 -15.46 5.70
CA ASN A 493 23.37 -14.04 5.41
C ASN A 493 22.90 -13.86 3.96
N ILE A 494 21.96 -12.94 3.71
CA ILE A 494 21.50 -12.66 2.34
C ILE A 494 22.61 -11.97 1.55
N CYS A 495 22.95 -12.54 0.39
CA CYS A 495 23.90 -11.94 -0.55
C CYS A 495 23.19 -10.88 -1.39
N HIS A 496 23.05 -9.65 -0.88
CA HIS A 496 22.34 -8.56 -1.58
C HIS A 496 22.93 -8.24 -2.96
N ASN A 497 24.22 -8.46 -3.17
CA ASN A 497 24.89 -8.26 -4.46
C ASN A 497 24.82 -9.49 -5.39
N ALA A 498 24.08 -10.54 -5.03
CA ALA A 498 23.93 -11.71 -5.87
C ALA A 498 23.26 -11.35 -7.20
N THR A 499 23.78 -11.93 -8.28
CA THR A 499 23.31 -11.70 -9.66
C THR A 499 22.79 -12.98 -10.31
N ASN A 500 22.63 -14.05 -9.52
CA ASN A 500 22.25 -15.38 -9.99
C ASN A 500 20.89 -15.34 -10.70
N ASN A 501 20.81 -16.07 -11.82
CA ASN A 501 19.53 -16.47 -12.40
C ASN A 501 19.09 -17.79 -11.74
N VAL A 502 17.88 -17.84 -11.22
CA VAL A 502 17.33 -19.04 -10.58
C VAL A 502 16.30 -19.66 -11.49
N TYR A 503 16.45 -20.96 -11.76
CA TYR A 503 15.52 -21.77 -12.53
C TYR A 503 14.67 -22.60 -11.58
N PHE A 504 13.37 -22.69 -11.88
CA PHE A 504 12.36 -23.32 -11.05
C PHE A 504 11.69 -24.48 -11.80
N THR A 505 11.36 -25.53 -11.06
CA THR A 505 10.44 -26.58 -11.50
C THR A 505 9.46 -26.89 -10.38
N ALA A 506 8.21 -27.15 -10.72
CA ALA A 506 7.21 -27.67 -9.80
C ALA A 506 6.66 -28.98 -10.35
N TYR A 507 6.62 -30.02 -9.52
CA TYR A 507 6.07 -31.33 -9.85
C TYR A 507 5.00 -31.73 -8.84
N GLY A 508 3.97 -32.43 -9.30
CA GLY A 508 2.90 -32.98 -8.46
C GLY A 508 1.57 -32.24 -8.63
N ALA A 509 0.90 -31.94 -7.52
CA ALA A 509 -0.48 -31.45 -7.47
C ALA A 509 -0.64 -29.93 -7.74
N GLY A 510 0.27 -29.34 -8.51
CA GLY A 510 0.29 -27.90 -8.72
C GLY A 510 1.38 -27.43 -9.67
N SER A 511 1.27 -26.16 -10.04
CA SER A 511 2.02 -25.55 -11.15
C SER A 511 2.57 -24.18 -10.76
N ILE A 512 3.70 -23.77 -11.37
CA ILE A 512 4.20 -22.39 -11.26
C ILE A 512 3.32 -21.49 -12.11
N VAL A 513 2.82 -20.41 -11.52
CA VAL A 513 1.96 -19.43 -12.23
C VAL A 513 2.63 -18.07 -12.40
N ALA A 514 3.60 -17.73 -11.56
CA ALA A 514 4.40 -16.53 -11.72
C ALA A 514 5.78 -16.62 -11.06
N VAL A 515 6.73 -15.87 -11.60
CA VAL A 515 8.06 -15.62 -11.03
C VAL A 515 8.32 -14.12 -11.07
N GLY A 516 9.03 -13.55 -10.09
CA GLY A 516 9.23 -12.10 -9.98
C GLY A 516 10.43 -11.72 -9.12
N SER A 517 10.91 -10.49 -9.27
CA SER A 517 11.83 -9.85 -8.32
C SER A 517 11.47 -8.37 -8.19
N GLY A 518 11.95 -7.71 -7.14
CA GLY A 518 11.71 -6.28 -6.91
C GLY A 518 12.45 -5.33 -7.86
N ASN A 519 12.99 -5.83 -8.98
CA ASN A 519 13.74 -5.01 -9.94
C ASN A 519 12.77 -4.28 -10.89
N PRO A 520 12.61 -2.95 -10.79
CA PRO A 520 11.62 -2.19 -11.56
C PRO A 520 11.97 -2.05 -13.05
N VAL A 521 13.17 -2.48 -13.45
CA VAL A 521 13.69 -2.40 -14.82
C VAL A 521 14.02 -3.78 -15.41
N SER A 522 13.53 -4.88 -14.80
CA SER A 522 13.66 -6.21 -15.40
C SER A 522 12.80 -6.32 -16.66
N GLU A 523 13.37 -6.86 -17.74
CA GLU A 523 12.66 -7.22 -18.98
C GLU A 523 12.15 -8.67 -18.96
N GLU A 524 12.40 -9.42 -17.88
CA GLU A 524 12.00 -10.82 -17.77
C GLU A 524 10.49 -10.95 -17.50
N MET A 525 9.84 -11.88 -18.19
CA MET A 525 8.40 -12.14 -18.08
C MET A 525 8.01 -12.65 -16.69
N TYR A 526 6.85 -12.21 -16.18
CA TYR A 526 6.26 -12.75 -14.95
C TYR A 526 5.75 -14.18 -15.11
N VAL A 527 5.34 -14.56 -16.31
CA VAL A 527 5.02 -15.95 -16.66
C VAL A 527 6.28 -16.63 -17.17
N GLY A 528 6.76 -17.62 -16.41
CA GLY A 528 7.96 -18.35 -16.74
C GLY A 528 8.42 -19.22 -15.57
N ASN A 529 9.59 -19.83 -15.74
CA ASN A 529 10.19 -20.73 -14.77
C ASN A 529 11.62 -20.31 -14.40
N GLN A 530 12.00 -19.06 -14.65
CA GLN A 530 13.29 -18.53 -14.24
C GLN A 530 13.16 -17.07 -13.85
N ARG A 531 14.02 -16.61 -12.94
CA ARG A 531 14.09 -15.20 -12.58
C ARG A 531 15.47 -14.86 -12.03
N LYS A 532 16.02 -13.73 -12.48
CA LYS A 532 17.18 -13.12 -11.86
C LYS A 532 16.82 -12.50 -10.52
N VAL A 533 17.62 -12.80 -9.49
CA VAL A 533 17.45 -12.19 -8.17
C VAL A 533 17.78 -10.70 -8.21
N HIS A 534 17.07 -9.94 -7.39
CA HIS A 534 17.32 -8.53 -7.13
C HIS A 534 17.54 -8.35 -5.63
N GLU A 535 18.63 -7.70 -5.26
CA GLU A 535 19.04 -7.58 -3.85
C GLU A 535 19.07 -8.93 -3.12
N GLY A 536 19.56 -9.96 -3.80
CA GLY A 536 19.64 -11.34 -3.27
C GLY A 536 18.31 -12.08 -3.19
N ARG A 537 17.20 -11.51 -3.68
CA ARG A 537 15.85 -12.07 -3.55
C ARG A 537 15.10 -12.20 -4.87
N ALA A 538 14.22 -13.19 -4.93
CA ALA A 538 13.17 -13.36 -5.94
C ALA A 538 11.92 -13.98 -5.28
N MET A 539 10.87 -14.12 -6.06
CA MET A 539 9.59 -14.72 -5.69
C MET A 539 9.17 -15.72 -6.76
N VAL A 540 8.63 -16.87 -6.34
CA VAL A 540 7.91 -17.80 -7.21
C VAL A 540 6.55 -18.12 -6.59
N VAL A 541 5.51 -18.13 -7.40
CA VAL A 541 4.13 -18.40 -6.99
C VAL A 541 3.71 -19.74 -7.58
N VAL A 542 3.31 -20.65 -6.69
CA VAL A 542 2.81 -21.98 -7.04
C VAL A 542 1.34 -22.06 -6.69
N ARG A 543 0.57 -22.68 -7.59
CA ARG A 543 -0.88 -22.81 -7.52
C ARG A 543 -1.27 -24.28 -7.38
N SER A 544 -2.21 -24.57 -6.49
CA SER A 544 -2.91 -25.85 -6.44
C SER A 544 -3.73 -26.08 -7.71
N ASP A 545 -3.61 -27.27 -8.31
CA ASP A 545 -4.42 -27.65 -9.48
C ASP A 545 -5.77 -28.30 -9.09
N GLY A 546 -6.09 -28.34 -7.79
CA GLY A 546 -7.40 -28.75 -7.27
C GLY A 546 -7.47 -30.17 -6.70
N GLU A 547 -6.43 -30.98 -6.88
CA GLU A 547 -6.37 -32.34 -6.36
C GLU A 547 -5.45 -32.44 -5.14
N PRO A 548 -5.79 -33.26 -4.11
CA PRO A 548 -4.89 -33.49 -2.99
C PRO A 548 -3.58 -34.15 -3.42
N GLY A 549 -2.49 -33.83 -2.73
CA GLY A 549 -1.18 -34.38 -3.03
C GLY A 549 -0.06 -33.47 -2.53
N GLU A 550 1.09 -33.54 -3.19
CA GLU A 550 2.25 -32.73 -2.87
C GLU A 550 2.68 -31.92 -4.09
N ILE A 551 3.17 -30.70 -3.86
CA ILE A 551 3.86 -29.88 -4.84
C ILE A 551 5.32 -29.81 -4.40
N VAL A 552 6.22 -30.38 -5.19
CA VAL A 552 7.67 -30.29 -4.96
C VAL A 552 8.22 -29.18 -5.84
N LEU A 553 8.52 -28.03 -5.23
CA LEU A 553 9.17 -26.90 -5.88
C LEU A 553 10.68 -27.04 -5.74
N THR A 554 11.40 -27.05 -6.86
CA THR A 554 12.86 -27.12 -6.92
C THR A 554 13.41 -25.83 -7.54
N ALA A 555 14.50 -25.32 -6.98
CA ALA A 555 15.21 -24.13 -7.44
C ALA A 555 16.70 -24.44 -7.68
N THR A 556 17.22 -24.06 -8.84
CA THR A 556 18.62 -24.28 -9.25
C THR A 556 19.25 -22.99 -9.75
N ALA A 557 20.51 -22.75 -9.41
CA ALA A 557 21.30 -21.64 -9.93
C ALA A 557 22.75 -22.07 -10.11
N ASP A 558 23.44 -21.49 -11.10
CA ASP A 558 24.83 -21.84 -11.40
C ASP A 558 25.75 -21.62 -10.18
N GLY A 559 26.56 -22.63 -9.88
CA GLY A 559 27.53 -22.60 -8.79
C GLY A 559 26.95 -22.71 -7.37
N ILE A 560 25.64 -22.93 -7.23
CA ILE A 560 24.96 -23.08 -5.94
C ILE A 560 24.21 -24.43 -5.90
N PRO A 561 24.28 -25.20 -4.80
CA PRO A 561 23.51 -26.43 -4.66
C PRO A 561 22.01 -26.20 -4.87
N THR A 562 21.36 -27.16 -5.52
CA THR A 562 19.91 -27.20 -5.72
C THR A 562 19.18 -27.18 -4.38
N ALA A 563 18.13 -26.37 -4.27
CA ALA A 563 17.21 -26.37 -3.13
C ALA A 563 15.84 -26.88 -3.56
N SER A 564 15.11 -27.50 -2.63
CA SER A 564 13.71 -27.89 -2.85
C SER A 564 12.88 -27.66 -1.61
N VAL A 565 11.58 -27.46 -1.79
CA VAL A 565 10.58 -27.39 -0.73
C VAL A 565 9.31 -28.12 -1.16
N THR A 566 8.67 -28.82 -0.21
CA THR A 566 7.40 -29.51 -0.45
C THR A 566 6.26 -28.70 0.15
N ILE A 567 5.20 -28.50 -0.64
CA ILE A 567 3.96 -27.86 -0.23
C ILE A 567 2.85 -28.92 -0.32
N GLN A 568 2.12 -29.11 0.76
CA GLN A 568 1.04 -30.08 0.85
C GLN A 568 -0.25 -29.50 0.28
N VAL A 569 -1.04 -30.31 -0.43
CA VAL A 569 -2.36 -29.95 -0.93
C VAL A 569 -3.38 -30.89 -0.26
N THR A 570 -4.23 -30.34 0.60
CA THR A 570 -5.13 -31.11 1.47
C THR A 570 -6.59 -30.73 1.25
N LYS A 571 -7.50 -31.70 1.47
CA LYS A 571 -8.95 -31.50 1.38
C LYS A 571 -9.50 -30.52 2.40
#